data_AF-A0A927MU08-F1
#
_entry.id   AF-A0A927MU08-F1
#
_cell.length_a   1.000
_cell.length_b   1.000
_cell.length_c   1.000
_cell.angle_alpha   90.00
_cell.angle_beta   90.00
_cell.angle_gamma   90.00
#
_symmetry.space_group_name_H-M   'P 1'
#
loop_
_entity.id
_entity.type
_entity.pdbx_description
1 polymer ?
#
loop_
_entity_poly.entity_id
_entity_poly.type
_entity_poly.pdbx_seq_one_letter_code
_entity_poly.pdbx_strand_id
1 'polypeptide(L)'
;MLNPVPAQRSRAGERLYAHHNPMDDFVVHRRATYRQKVPKPVWRAIPGDAAGALFSAQTSNRDRALVSLWLSSGVRAAELLGLRHDGDLDAGRNTITVVSKGSRLRETVPAKPSAVVRSSSWSRGTSRASSGHARPQPW
;
A
#
# COMPACT_ATOMS: atom_id res chain seq x y z
N MET A 1 -19.40 -33.48 23.65
CA MET A 1 -18.27 -32.64 23.18
C MET A 1 -18.47 -31.23 23.74
N LEU A 2 -17.51 -30.67 24.48
CA LEU A 2 -17.66 -29.36 25.15
C LEU A 2 -17.08 -28.25 24.25
N ASN A 3 -17.80 -27.14 24.09
CA ASN A 3 -17.28 -25.98 23.36
C ASN A 3 -16.03 -25.42 24.10
N PRO A 4 -14.85 -25.37 23.45
CA PRO A 4 -13.62 -24.92 24.09
C PRO A 4 -13.58 -23.41 24.37
N VAL A 5 -14.47 -22.63 23.75
CA VAL A 5 -14.59 -21.19 24.01
C VAL A 5 -15.72 -20.95 25.01
N PRO A 6 -15.43 -20.50 26.24
CA PRO A 6 -16.46 -20.28 27.24
C PRO A 6 -17.43 -19.18 26.78
N ALA A 7 -18.72 -19.42 26.95
CA ALA A 7 -19.75 -18.43 26.67
C ALA A 7 -19.60 -17.25 27.64
N GLN A 8 -19.72 -16.03 27.14
CA GLN A 8 -19.81 -14.85 28.00
C GLN A 8 -21.16 -14.88 28.71
N ARG A 9 -21.13 -15.02 30.03
CA ARG A 9 -22.30 -14.98 30.90
C ARG A 9 -22.46 -13.56 31.45
N SER A 10 -23.71 -13.11 31.61
CA SER A 10 -24.02 -11.88 32.35
C SER A 10 -23.69 -12.05 33.84
N ARG A 11 -23.75 -10.99 34.64
CA ARG A 11 -23.58 -11.07 36.10
C ARG A 11 -24.58 -12.05 36.75
N ALA A 12 -25.72 -12.29 36.12
CA ALA A 12 -26.74 -13.24 36.56
C ALA A 12 -26.54 -14.68 36.04
N GLY A 13 -25.42 -14.96 35.35
CA GLY A 13 -25.10 -16.30 34.85
C GLY A 13 -25.78 -16.69 33.52
N GLU A 14 -26.65 -15.83 33.00
CA GLU A 14 -27.38 -16.09 31.76
C GLU A 14 -26.57 -15.77 30.50
N ARG A 15 -26.93 -16.43 29.40
CA ARG A 15 -26.38 -16.13 28.08
C ARG A 15 -26.97 -14.81 27.58
N LEU A 16 -26.11 -13.94 27.06
CA LEU A 16 -26.56 -12.73 26.35
C LEU A 16 -27.52 -13.12 25.22
N TYR A 17 -28.71 -12.50 25.19
CA TYR A 17 -29.82 -12.80 24.28
C TYR A 17 -30.53 -14.15 24.46
N ALA A 18 -30.43 -14.79 25.63
CA ALA A 18 -31.18 -16.02 25.88
C ALA A 18 -32.71 -15.86 25.68
N HIS A 19 -33.23 -14.66 25.96
CA HIS A 19 -34.67 -14.33 25.91
C HIS A 19 -34.95 -13.06 25.11
N HIS A 20 -34.21 -12.84 24.02
CA HIS A 20 -34.41 -11.66 23.17
C HIS A 20 -35.80 -11.66 22.54
N ASN A 21 -36.54 -10.55 22.68
CA ASN A 21 -37.80 -10.36 21.99
C ASN A 21 -37.54 -10.08 20.50
N PRO A 22 -38.13 -10.84 19.56
CA PRO A 22 -37.91 -10.64 18.13
C PRO A 22 -38.33 -9.26 17.60
N MET A 23 -39.21 -8.55 18.31
CA MET A 23 -39.66 -7.21 17.92
C MET A 23 -38.68 -6.10 18.34
N ASP A 24 -37.70 -6.41 19.18
CA ASP A 24 -36.70 -5.45 19.65
C ASP A 24 -35.40 -5.58 18.84
N ASP A 25 -34.68 -4.47 18.68
CA ASP A 25 -33.37 -4.47 18.03
C ASP A 25 -32.32 -5.23 18.86
N PHE A 26 -31.41 -5.92 18.16
CA PHE A 26 -30.25 -6.53 18.80
C PHE A 26 -29.21 -5.45 19.19
N VAL A 27 -28.94 -5.30 20.47
CA VAL A 27 -27.89 -4.41 20.99
C VAL A 27 -26.49 -5.00 20.75
N VAL A 28 -25.53 -4.18 20.34
CA VAL A 28 -24.15 -4.69 20.17
C VAL A 28 -23.49 -4.79 21.54
N HIS A 29 -23.30 -6.02 22.03
CA HIS A 29 -22.55 -6.26 23.27
C HIS A 29 -21.06 -6.46 23.01
N ARG A 30 -20.26 -6.17 24.04
CA ARG A 30 -18.83 -6.51 24.04
C ARG A 30 -18.67 -8.01 23.83
N ARG A 31 -17.75 -8.34 22.95
CA ARG A 31 -17.40 -9.68 22.55
C ARG A 31 -16.82 -10.50 23.71
N ALA A 32 -17.20 -11.78 23.78
CA ALA A 32 -16.63 -12.75 24.72
C ALA A 32 -15.10 -12.72 24.71
N THR A 33 -14.50 -12.69 25.90
CA THR A 33 -13.06 -12.50 26.15
C THR A 33 -12.18 -13.40 25.28
N TYR A 34 -12.58 -14.66 25.08
CA TYR A 34 -11.81 -15.67 24.34
C TYR A 34 -12.26 -15.90 22.91
N ARG A 35 -13.27 -15.16 22.43
CA ARG A 35 -13.65 -15.26 21.02
C ARG A 35 -12.51 -14.61 20.22
N GLN A 36 -12.01 -15.21 19.13
CA GLN A 36 -10.94 -14.63 18.27
C GLN A 36 -11.49 -13.80 17.09
N LYS A 37 -11.01 -12.57 16.87
CA LYS A 37 -11.61 -11.66 15.88
C LYS A 37 -11.50 -12.31 14.51
N VAL A 38 -12.63 -12.55 13.83
CA VAL A 38 -12.61 -13.06 12.46
C VAL A 38 -11.98 -11.96 11.60
N PRO A 39 -10.84 -12.20 10.95
CA PRO A 39 -10.27 -11.23 10.03
C PRO A 39 -11.30 -10.96 8.93
N LYS A 40 -11.63 -9.69 8.71
CA LYS A 40 -12.43 -9.34 7.53
C LYS A 40 -11.57 -9.63 6.30
N PRO A 41 -12.10 -10.33 5.27
CA PRO A 41 -11.35 -10.54 4.05
C PRO A 41 -10.99 -9.17 3.45
N VAL A 42 -9.69 -8.96 3.22
CA VAL A 42 -9.17 -7.83 2.45
C VAL A 42 -8.96 -8.33 1.03
N TRP A 43 -9.20 -7.47 0.03
CA TRP A 43 -8.96 -7.81 -1.37
C TRP A 43 -7.54 -8.35 -1.56
N ARG A 44 -7.43 -9.55 -2.14
CA ARG A 44 -6.16 -10.28 -2.27
C ARG A 44 -5.31 -9.80 -3.45
N ALA A 45 -5.96 -9.33 -4.51
CA ALA A 45 -5.32 -8.85 -5.73
C ALA A 45 -6.24 -7.87 -6.47
N ILE A 46 -5.65 -7.04 -7.32
CA ILE A 46 -6.36 -6.16 -8.25
C ILE A 46 -6.53 -6.96 -9.56
N PRO A 47 -7.77 -7.15 -10.08
CA PRO A 47 -7.99 -7.76 -11.40
C PRO A 47 -7.27 -6.98 -12.50
N GLY A 48 -6.83 -7.67 -13.57
CA GLY A 48 -6.07 -7.05 -14.66
C GLY A 48 -6.80 -5.87 -15.30
N ASP A 49 -8.10 -6.02 -15.51
CA ASP A 49 -9.00 -5.06 -16.13
C ASP A 49 -9.13 -3.80 -15.26
N ALA A 50 -9.23 -3.98 -13.94
CA ALA A 50 -9.26 -2.88 -12.98
C ALA A 50 -7.92 -2.14 -12.91
N ALA A 51 -6.79 -2.85 -13.04
CA ALA A 51 -5.48 -2.21 -13.15
C ALA A 51 -5.36 -1.41 -14.47
N GLY A 52 -5.90 -1.94 -15.58
CA GLY A 52 -5.98 -1.23 -16.85
C GLY A 52 -6.80 0.05 -16.78
N ALA A 53 -7.97 -0.01 -16.14
CA ALA A 53 -8.83 1.15 -15.89
C ALA A 53 -8.12 2.21 -15.03
N LEU A 54 -7.41 1.78 -13.98
CA LEU A 54 -6.61 2.67 -13.13
C LEU A 54 -5.54 3.42 -13.92
N PHE A 55 -4.78 2.73 -14.77
CA PHE A 55 -3.76 3.37 -15.60
C PHE A 55 -4.36 4.33 -16.64
N SER A 56 -5.54 3.99 -17.18
CA SER A 56 -6.25 4.80 -18.18
C SER A 56 -6.81 6.10 -17.60
N ALA A 57 -7.28 6.06 -16.35
CA ALA A 57 -7.84 7.22 -15.66
C ALA A 57 -6.78 8.26 -15.22
N GLN A 58 -5.51 7.86 -15.10
CA GLN A 58 -4.44 8.77 -14.68
C GLN A 58 -4.03 9.69 -15.83
N THR A 59 -4.01 11.00 -15.60
CA THR A 59 -3.58 12.01 -16.61
C THR A 59 -2.11 12.39 -16.48
N SER A 60 -1.53 12.19 -15.29
CA SER A 60 -0.14 12.50 -14.96
C SER A 60 0.80 11.36 -15.32
N ASN A 61 1.80 11.63 -16.16
CA ASN A 61 2.86 10.65 -16.49
C ASN A 61 3.68 10.25 -15.26
N ARG A 62 3.84 11.17 -14.28
CA ARG A 62 4.48 10.88 -12.99
C ARG A 62 3.71 9.81 -12.23
N ASP A 63 2.39 9.98 -12.11
CA ASP A 63 1.56 9.07 -11.31
C ASP A 63 1.48 7.70 -11.98
N ARG A 64 1.37 7.67 -13.32
CA ARG A 64 1.45 6.40 -14.08
C ARG A 64 2.78 5.69 -13.90
N ALA A 65 3.90 6.41 -13.79
CA ALA A 65 5.20 5.81 -13.53
C ALA A 65 5.28 5.25 -12.10
N LEU A 66 4.87 6.04 -11.09
CA LEU A 66 4.88 5.64 -9.69
C LEU A 66 4.02 4.39 -9.43
N VAL A 67 2.79 4.36 -9.97
CA VAL A 67 1.90 3.20 -9.81
C VAL A 67 2.46 1.97 -10.54
N SER A 68 3.12 2.15 -11.68
CA SER A 68 3.78 1.04 -12.39
C SER A 68 4.94 0.45 -11.61
N LEU A 69 5.77 1.31 -10.99
CA LEU A 69 6.87 0.89 -10.15
C LEU A 69 6.32 0.13 -8.93
N TRP A 70 5.32 0.69 -8.26
CA TRP A 70 4.67 0.08 -7.10
C TRP A 70 4.14 -1.32 -7.39
N LEU A 71 3.35 -1.48 -8.45
CA LEU A 71 2.75 -2.77 -8.82
C LEU A 71 3.76 -3.81 -9.33
N SER A 72 4.94 -3.39 -9.79
CA SER A 72 5.93 -4.29 -10.39
C SER A 72 7.07 -4.71 -9.48
N SER A 73 7.42 -3.89 -8.49
CA SER A 73 8.57 -4.12 -7.60
C SER A 73 8.15 -4.45 -6.16
N GLY A 74 6.90 -4.18 -5.77
CA GLY A 74 6.38 -4.55 -4.43
C GLY A 74 6.93 -3.71 -3.27
N VAL A 75 7.75 -2.70 -3.54
CA VAL A 75 8.22 -1.72 -2.54
C VAL A 75 7.05 -0.94 -1.95
N ARG A 76 7.19 -0.46 -0.71
CA ARG A 76 6.11 0.30 -0.07
C ARG A 76 5.97 1.66 -0.72
N ALA A 77 4.74 2.18 -0.76
CA ALA A 77 4.47 3.53 -1.28
C ALA A 77 5.34 4.60 -0.62
N ALA A 78 5.54 4.52 0.71
CA ALA A 78 6.40 5.45 1.44
C ALA A 78 7.87 5.38 1.03
N GLU A 79 8.36 4.21 0.63
CA GLU A 79 9.74 4.01 0.17
C GLU A 79 9.91 4.60 -1.25
N LEU A 80 8.91 4.43 -2.12
CA LEU A 80 8.86 5.03 -3.46
C LEU A 80 8.81 6.56 -3.45
N LEU A 81 8.11 7.17 -2.50
CA LEU A 81 8.01 8.62 -2.41
C LEU A 81 9.35 9.29 -2.06
N GLY A 82 10.31 8.53 -1.51
CA GLY A 82 11.68 9.00 -1.24
C GLY A 82 12.66 8.80 -2.40
N LEU A 83 12.25 8.13 -3.49
CA LEU A 83 13.10 7.80 -4.62
C LEU A 83 13.51 9.04 -5.41
N ARG A 84 14.80 9.18 -5.69
CA ARG A 84 15.37 10.23 -6.55
C ARG A 84 15.70 9.67 -7.93
N HIS A 85 15.15 10.27 -8.97
CA HIS A 85 15.44 9.87 -10.35
C HIS A 85 16.95 9.93 -10.66
N ASP A 86 17.64 10.93 -10.11
CA ASP A 86 19.09 11.10 -10.23
C ASP A 86 19.80 10.20 -9.20
N GLY A 87 20.01 8.93 -9.58
CA GLY A 87 20.85 7.99 -8.85
C GLY A 87 20.15 6.77 -8.24
N ASP A 88 18.84 6.82 -7.99
CA ASP A 88 18.12 5.66 -7.44
C ASP A 88 17.51 4.77 -8.53
N LEU A 89 17.32 5.29 -9.75
CA LEU A 89 16.78 4.54 -10.89
C LEU A 89 17.90 4.13 -11.84
N ASP A 90 18.15 2.84 -11.99
CA ASP A 90 19.04 2.30 -13.03
C ASP A 90 18.20 1.73 -14.17
N ALA A 91 18.11 2.50 -15.26
CA ALA A 91 17.35 2.11 -16.44
C ALA A 91 17.99 0.97 -17.24
N GLY A 92 19.32 0.81 -17.17
CA GLY A 92 20.04 -0.26 -17.87
C GLY A 92 19.81 -1.62 -17.22
N ARG A 93 19.68 -1.64 -15.89
CA ARG A 93 19.41 -2.87 -15.12
C ARG A 93 17.92 -3.08 -14.79
N ASN A 94 17.07 -2.12 -15.11
CA ASN A 94 15.66 -2.09 -14.72
C ASN A 94 15.46 -2.23 -13.21
N THR A 95 16.26 -1.50 -12.42
CA THR A 95 16.21 -1.57 -10.95
C THR A 95 15.98 -0.21 -10.32
N ILE A 96 15.37 -0.22 -9.14
CA ILE A 96 15.25 0.95 -8.26
C ILE A 96 15.97 0.71 -6.94
N THR A 97 16.59 1.73 -6.38
CA THR A 97 17.22 1.68 -5.05
C THR A 97 16.34 2.44 -4.06
N VAL A 98 15.91 1.77 -3.00
CA VAL A 98 15.03 2.35 -1.98
C VAL A 98 15.66 2.24 -0.60
N VAL A 99 15.28 3.14 0.32
CA VAL A 99 15.61 3.01 1.74
C VAL A 99 14.47 2.26 2.42
N SER A 100 14.72 1.03 2.87
CA SER A 100 13.66 0.22 3.48
C SER A 100 13.18 0.86 4.78
N LYS A 101 11.86 0.84 5.05
CA LYS A 101 11.33 1.46 6.27
C LYS A 101 11.81 0.77 7.56
N GLY A 102 12.03 -0.55 7.51
CA GLY A 102 12.39 -1.36 8.66
C GLY A 102 13.90 -1.38 8.91
N SER A 103 14.65 -1.94 7.95
CA SER A 103 16.11 -2.09 8.04
C SER A 103 16.84 -0.75 7.88
N ARG A 104 16.21 0.25 7.24
CA ARG A 104 16.85 1.52 6.81
C ARG A 104 18.05 1.33 5.87
N LEU A 105 18.22 0.12 5.32
CA LEU A 105 19.25 -0.16 4.34
C LEU A 105 18.82 0.35 2.97
N ARG A 106 19.81 0.72 2.15
CA ARG A 106 19.63 0.98 0.73
C ARG A 106 19.59 -0.36 0.01
N GLU A 107 18.44 -0.70 -0.52
CA GLU A 107 18.17 -1.99 -1.16
C GLU A 107 17.81 -1.74 -2.63
N THR A 108 18.47 -2.48 -3.52
CA THR A 108 18.17 -2.44 -4.96
C THR A 108 17.15 -3.54 -5.29
N VAL A 109 16.04 -3.14 -5.89
CA VAL A 109 14.90 -4.01 -6.20
C VAL A 109 14.62 -3.98 -7.70
N PRO A 110 14.38 -5.12 -8.36
CA PRO A 110 14.00 -5.15 -9.77
C PRO A 110 12.61 -4.54 -9.98
N ALA A 111 12.43 -3.88 -11.12
CA ALA A 111 11.15 -3.36 -11.59
C ALA A 111 10.89 -3.82 -13.03
N LYS A 112 9.63 -3.78 -13.46
CA LYS A 112 9.30 -4.11 -14.86
C LYS A 112 9.92 -3.06 -15.81
N PRO A 113 10.49 -3.46 -16.95
CA PRO A 113 11.07 -2.51 -17.91
C PRO A 113 10.09 -1.42 -18.36
N SER A 114 8.82 -1.75 -18.54
CA SER A 114 7.78 -0.79 -18.89
C SER A 114 7.55 0.28 -17.81
N ALA A 115 7.77 -0.04 -16.54
CA ALA A 115 7.69 0.92 -15.44
C ALA A 115 8.87 1.91 -15.46
N VAL A 116 10.07 1.39 -15.75
CA VAL A 116 11.33 2.16 -15.85
C VAL A 116 11.29 3.12 -17.05
N VAL A 117 10.86 2.62 -18.22
CA VAL A 117 10.67 3.46 -19.42
C VAL A 117 9.71 4.61 -19.13
N ARG A 118 8.57 4.32 -18.49
CA ARG A 118 7.59 5.35 -18.12
C ARG A 118 8.18 6.39 -17.16
N SER A 119 8.95 5.95 -16.17
CA SER A 119 9.69 6.79 -15.23
C SER A 119 10.65 7.76 -15.94
N SER A 120 11.36 7.30 -16.97
CA SER A 120 12.29 8.13 -17.75
C SER A 120 11.63 9.19 -18.65
N SER A 121 10.35 9.00 -18.99
CA SER A 121 9.62 9.94 -19.86
C SER A 121 9.22 11.24 -19.14
N TRP A 122 8.97 11.18 -17.83
CA TRP A 122 8.55 12.33 -17.04
C TRP A 122 9.73 13.21 -16.57
N SER A 123 10.89 12.62 -16.22
CA SER A 123 12.07 13.39 -15.77
C SER A 123 12.62 14.33 -16.85
N ARG A 124 12.30 14.09 -18.13
CA ARG A 124 12.63 14.98 -19.26
C ARG A 124 11.75 16.23 -19.37
N GLY A 125 10.63 16.30 -18.63
CA GLY A 125 9.74 17.46 -18.63
C GLY A 125 10.19 18.59 -17.69
N THR A 126 11.06 18.29 -16.72
CA THR A 126 11.52 19.26 -15.71
C THR A 126 12.85 19.94 -16.08
N SER A 127 13.58 19.42 -17.06
CA SER A 127 14.91 19.92 -17.46
C SER A 127 14.89 21.10 -18.44
N ARG A 128 13.72 21.53 -18.94
CA ARG A 128 13.60 22.71 -19.82
C ARG A 128 13.32 24.02 -19.09
N ALA A 129 13.25 24.00 -17.75
CA ALA A 129 12.98 25.19 -16.92
C ALA A 129 14.15 25.58 -15.99
N SER A 130 15.31 24.93 -16.08
CA SER A 130 16.47 25.23 -15.23
C SER A 130 17.76 25.53 -16.00
N SER A 131 17.66 26.12 -17.20
CA SER A 131 18.79 26.82 -17.82
C SER A 131 18.77 28.29 -17.40
N GLY A 132 19.32 28.57 -16.22
CA GLY A 132 19.49 29.94 -15.76
C GLY A 132 19.38 30.12 -14.26
N HIS A 133 20.19 29.41 -13.49
CA HIS A 133 20.74 29.92 -12.22
C HIS A 133 21.92 29.02 -11.84
N ALA A 134 23.12 29.43 -12.26
CA ALA A 134 24.35 28.88 -11.71
C ALA A 134 24.36 29.14 -10.20
N ARG A 135 24.36 28.08 -9.39
CA ARG A 135 24.63 28.20 -7.96
C ARG A 135 26.14 28.36 -7.76
N PRO A 136 26.59 29.33 -6.95
CA PRO A 136 28.01 29.41 -6.61
C PRO A 136 28.39 28.22 -5.73
N GLN A 137 29.53 27.62 -6.05
CA GLN A 137 30.18 26.58 -5.24
C GLN A 137 30.67 27.23 -3.93
N PRO A 138 30.47 26.60 -2.75
CA PRO A 138 31.15 27.03 -1.55
C PRO A 138 32.63 26.61 -1.59
N TRP A 139 33.46 27.47 -1.01
CA TRP A 139 34.85 27.19 -0.66
C TRP A 139 34.92 26.16 0.47
#